data_AF-A0A916QER9-F1
#
_entry.id   AF-A0A916QER9-F1
#
_cell.length_a   1.000
_cell.length_b   1.000
_cell.length_c   1.000
_cell.angle_alpha   90.00
_cell.angle_beta   90.00
_cell.angle_gamma   90.00
#
_symmetry.space_group_name_H-M   'P 1'
#
loop_
_entity.id
_entity.type
_entity.pdbx_description
1 polymer ?
#
loop_
_entity_poly.entity_id
_entity_poly.type
_entity_poly.pdbx_seq_one_letter_code
_entity_poly.pdbx_strand_id
1 'polypeptide(L)'
;MHDYIKERTIKIGHCIVETRHTVRTIAKQFGVSKSTVHKDLTERLPEINPELANQVKVILEYHKSIRHLRGGEATKIKYRKGKQEAEKAAKEAAAGEEASGGLVSSNS
;
A
#
# COMPACT_ATOMS: atom_id res chain seq x y z
N MET A 1 -5.11 28.15 -13.49
CA MET A 1 -4.52 26.81 -13.81
C MET A 1 -3.95 26.07 -12.61
N HIS A 2 -3.52 26.76 -11.54
CA HIS A 2 -3.09 26.10 -10.29
C HIS A 2 -4.27 25.75 -9.36
N ASP A 3 -5.47 26.21 -9.70
CA ASP A 3 -6.68 26.14 -8.88
C ASP A 3 -7.16 24.70 -8.70
N TYR A 4 -7.05 23.88 -9.75
CA TYR A 4 -7.30 22.42 -9.69
C TYR A 4 -6.47 21.73 -8.59
N ILE A 5 -5.18 22.09 -8.45
CA ILE A 5 -4.33 21.46 -7.44
C ILE A 5 -4.66 21.98 -6.05
N LYS A 6 -5.00 23.26 -5.91
CA LYS A 6 -5.45 23.83 -4.65
C LYS A 6 -6.72 23.15 -4.15
N GLU A 7 -7.73 23.02 -5.02
CA GLU A 7 -8.98 22.34 -4.68
C GLU A 7 -8.75 20.86 -4.32
N ARG A 8 -7.92 20.15 -5.09
CA ARG A 8 -7.55 18.77 -4.77
C ARG A 8 -6.92 18.67 -3.39
N THR A 9 -5.99 19.58 -3.08
CA THR A 9 -5.27 19.58 -1.80
C THR A 9 -6.21 19.80 -0.62
N ILE A 10 -7.15 20.74 -0.76
CA ILE A 10 -8.20 20.99 0.24
C ILE A 10 -9.09 19.75 0.42
N LYS A 11 -9.57 19.15 -0.68
CA LYS A 11 -10.42 17.94 -0.63
C LYS A 11 -9.71 16.77 0.06
N ILE A 12 -8.44 16.55 -0.25
CA ILE A 12 -7.61 15.52 0.40
C ILE A 12 -7.47 15.80 1.90
N GLY A 13 -7.20 17.06 2.28
CA GLY A 13 -7.08 17.45 3.67
C GLY A 13 -8.35 17.20 4.47
N HIS A 14 -9.52 17.63 3.97
CA HIS A 14 -10.81 17.37 4.61
C HIS A 14 -11.11 15.88 4.70
N CYS A 15 -10.87 15.13 3.62
CA CYS A 15 -11.08 13.68 3.62
C CYS A 15 -10.22 12.99 4.70
N ILE A 16 -8.99 13.44 4.94
CA ILE A 16 -8.15 12.89 6.01
C ILE A 16 -8.71 13.24 7.40
N VAL A 17 -9.18 14.47 7.60
CA VAL A 17 -9.75 14.89 8.89
C VAL A 17 -11.03 14.12 9.21
N GLU A 18 -11.90 13.94 8.22
CA GLU A 18 -13.18 13.23 8.36
C GLU A 18 -13.00 11.71 8.52
N THR A 19 -12.24 11.08 7.62
CA THR A 19 -12.11 9.61 7.59
C THR A 19 -10.99 9.09 8.48
N ARG A 20 -10.04 9.95 8.88
CA ARG A 20 -8.81 9.60 9.60
C ARG A 20 -8.03 8.45 8.95
N HIS A 21 -8.14 8.31 7.63
CA HIS A 21 -7.46 7.25 6.90
C HIS A 21 -5.95 7.53 6.71
N THR A 22 -5.21 6.47 6.37
CA THR A 22 -3.79 6.60 6.05
C THR A 22 -3.59 7.23 4.67
N VAL A 23 -2.47 7.92 4.48
CA VAL A 23 -2.05 8.50 3.18
C VAL A 23 -2.12 7.48 2.04
N ARG A 24 -1.83 6.20 2.33
CA ARG A 24 -1.89 5.13 1.31
C ARG A 24 -3.30 4.84 0.82
N THR A 25 -4.29 4.88 1.73
CA THR A 25 -5.70 4.66 1.39
C THR A 25 -6.23 5.82 0.57
N ILE A 26 -5.96 7.04 1.03
CA ILE A 26 -6.35 8.28 0.35
C ILE A 26 -5.72 8.34 -1.05
N ALA A 27 -4.43 8.04 -1.18
CA ALA A 27 -3.75 7.99 -2.47
C ALA A 27 -4.46 7.07 -3.49
N LYS A 28 -4.94 5.91 -3.05
CA LYS A 28 -5.71 4.99 -3.90
C LYS A 28 -7.08 5.54 -4.27
N GLN A 29 -7.79 6.18 -3.32
CA GLN A 29 -9.11 6.76 -3.58
C GLN A 29 -9.05 7.92 -4.57
N PHE A 30 -8.03 8.77 -4.46
CA PHE A 30 -7.84 9.93 -5.33
C PHE A 30 -7.05 9.61 -6.61
N GLY A 31 -6.63 8.36 -6.82
CA GLY A 31 -5.89 7.95 -8.01
C GLY A 31 -4.52 8.61 -8.16
N VAL A 32 -3.90 9.04 -7.06
CA VAL A 32 -2.61 9.76 -7.05
C VAL A 32 -1.55 8.97 -6.31
N SER A 33 -0.28 9.29 -6.56
CA SER A 33 0.81 8.64 -5.85
C SER A 33 0.86 9.10 -4.39
N LYS A 34 1.30 8.23 -3.48
CA LYS A 34 1.55 8.57 -2.07
C LYS A 34 2.50 9.78 -1.93
N SER A 35 3.51 9.88 -2.80
CA SER A 35 4.47 10.99 -2.78
C SER A 35 3.80 12.32 -3.14
N THR A 36 2.90 12.30 -4.14
CA THR A 36 2.09 13.45 -4.53
C THR A 36 1.21 13.93 -3.38
N VAL A 37 0.51 13.01 -2.71
CA VAL A 37 -0.31 13.35 -1.54
C VAL A 37 0.54 13.96 -0.43
N HIS A 38 1.73 13.42 -0.17
CA HIS A 38 2.62 14.01 0.83
C HIS A 38 3.02 15.44 0.48
N LYS A 39 3.51 15.70 -0.74
CA LYS A 39 3.87 17.06 -1.18
C LYS A 39 2.68 18.02 -1.09
N ASP A 40 1.51 17.59 -1.55
CA ASP A 40 0.30 18.41 -1.47
C ASP A 40 -0.04 18.76 -0.02
N LEU A 41 0.09 17.84 0.92
CA LEU A 41 -0.24 18.07 2.34
C LEU A 41 0.83 18.84 3.12
N THR A 42 2.12 18.63 2.82
CA THR A 42 3.22 19.22 3.60
C THR A 42 3.73 20.54 3.03
N GLU A 43 3.66 20.72 1.71
CA GLU A 43 4.13 21.94 1.04
C GLU A 43 2.95 22.84 0.67
N ARG A 44 1.91 22.30 0.02
CA ARG A 44 0.84 23.13 -0.56
C ARG A 44 -0.30 23.47 0.40
N LEU A 45 -0.71 22.50 1.23
CA LEU A 45 -1.84 22.70 2.14
C LEU A 45 -1.59 23.83 3.17
N PRO A 46 -0.39 23.98 3.77
CA PRO A 46 -0.12 25.07 4.70
C PRO A 46 -0.22 26.46 4.05
N GLU A 47 0.14 26.58 2.77
CA GLU A 47 0.05 27.84 2.02
C GLU A 47 -1.41 28.23 1.71
N ILE A 48 -2.31 27.24 1.59
CA ILE A 48 -3.71 27.46 1.23
C ILE A 48 -4.59 27.56 2.48
N ASN A 49 -4.45 26.61 3.41
CA ASN A 49 -5.19 26.54 4.65
C ASN A 49 -4.32 25.95 5.78
N PRO A 50 -3.68 26.81 6.60
CA PRO A 50 -2.80 26.38 7.67
C PRO A 50 -3.53 25.65 8.81
N GLU A 51 -4.81 25.96 9.04
CA GLU A 51 -5.61 25.32 10.08
C GLU A 51 -5.88 23.84 9.74
N LEU A 52 -6.30 23.58 8.50
CA LEU A 52 -6.50 22.22 8.00
C LEU A 52 -5.18 21.43 7.99
N ALA A 53 -4.07 22.08 7.62
CA ALA A 53 -2.75 21.46 7.63
C ALA A 53 -2.36 20.97 9.03
N ASN A 54 -2.64 21.75 10.07
CA ASN A 54 -2.37 21.35 11.45
C ASN A 54 -3.19 20.13 11.87
N GLN A 55 -4.48 20.08 11.52
CA GLN A 55 -5.34 18.93 11.83
C GLN A 55 -4.84 17.65 11.15
N VAL A 56 -4.50 17.74 9.86
CA VAL A 56 -3.92 16.62 9.10
C VAL A 56 -2.60 16.18 9.71
N LYS A 57 -1.72 17.13 10.09
CA LYS A 57 -0.42 16.85 10.72
C LYS A 57 -0.56 16.03 12.00
N VAL A 58 -1.53 16.35 12.87
CA VAL A 58 -1.80 15.59 14.10
C VAL A 58 -2.17 14.14 13.78
N ILE A 59 -3.03 13.91 12.78
CA ILE A 59 -3.43 12.55 12.35
C ILE A 59 -2.23 11.78 11.78
N LEU A 60 -1.37 12.44 11.01
CA LEU A 60 -0.16 11.83 10.47
C LEU A 60 0.84 11.47 11.58
N GLU A 61 1.00 12.34 12.58
CA GLU A 61 1.86 12.10 13.74
C GLU A 61 1.35 10.90 14.56
N TYR A 62 0.03 10.82 14.78
CA TYR A 62 -0.61 9.66 15.41
C TYR A 62 -0.33 8.36 14.64
N HIS A 63 -0.47 8.37 13.30
CA HIS A 63 -0.14 7.22 12.49
C HIS A 63 1.35 6.84 12.53
N LYS A 64 2.23 7.80 12.78
CA LYS A 64 3.67 7.59 12.94
C LYS A 64 4.00 6.99 14.29
N SER A 65 3.35 7.43 15.37
CA SER A 65 3.57 6.89 16.72
C SER A 65 3.10 5.43 16.83
N ILE A 66 1.95 5.08 16.26
CA ILE A 66 1.45 3.69 16.24
C ILE A 66 2.19 2.79 15.25
N ARG A 67 3.07 3.33 14.39
CA ARG A 67 3.80 2.54 13.38
C ARG A 67 4.59 1.41 14.03
N HIS A 68 5.15 1.63 15.22
CA HIS A 68 5.93 0.62 15.93
C HIS A 68 5.09 -0.61 16.31
N LEU A 69 3.81 -0.43 16.67
CA LEU A 69 2.89 -1.53 16.92
C LEU A 69 2.63 -2.36 15.66
N ARG A 70 2.51 -1.70 14.50
CA ARG A 70 2.34 -2.38 13.20
C ARG A 70 3.63 -3.00 12.66
N GLY A 71 4.80 -2.50 13.07
CA GLY A 71 6.11 -2.96 12.59
C GLY A 71 6.40 -4.42 12.96
N GLY A 72 6.02 -4.85 14.18
CA GLY A 72 6.20 -6.23 14.62
C GLY A 72 5.41 -7.26 13.79
N GLU A 73 4.20 -6.91 13.39
CA GLU A 73 3.36 -7.74 12.52
C GLU A 73 3.88 -7.80 11.09
N ALA A 74 4.40 -6.68 10.56
CA ALA A 74 4.94 -6.63 9.20
C ALA A 74 6.12 -7.60 9.02
N THR A 75 7.01 -7.69 10.01
CA THR A 75 8.12 -8.66 10.00
C THR A 75 7.60 -10.09 10.04
N LYS A 76 6.67 -10.42 10.96
CA LYS A 76 6.02 -11.75 11.01
C LYS A 76 5.36 -12.14 9.68
N ILE A 77 4.66 -11.21 9.03
CA ILE A 77 4.00 -11.44 7.74
C ILE A 77 5.03 -11.67 6.62
N LYS A 78 6.14 -10.92 6.60
CA LYS A 78 7.21 -11.08 5.60
C LYS A 78 7.82 -12.49 5.66
N TYR A 79 8.17 -12.97 6.85
CA TYR A 79 8.72 -14.32 7.01
C TYR A 79 7.68 -15.42 6.73
N ARG A 80 6.41 -15.21 7.09
CA ARG A 80 5.34 -16.17 6.79
C ARG A 80 5.05 -16.27 5.28
N LYS A 81 5.04 -15.14 4.57
CA LYS A 81 4.87 -15.12 3.10
C LYS A 81 6.06 -15.74 2.38
N GLY A 82 7.29 -15.45 2.81
CA GLY A 82 8.48 -16.10 2.23
C GLY A 82 8.47 -17.61 2.41
N LYS A 83 7.96 -18.13 3.54
CA LYS A 83 7.78 -19.57 3.74
C LYS A 83 6.69 -20.17 2.83
N GLN A 84 5.57 -19.46 2.65
CA GLN A 84 4.49 -19.89 1.76
C GLN A 84 4.86 -19.85 0.27
N GLU A 85 5.66 -18.86 -0.16
CA GLU A 85 6.20 -18.77 -1.52
C GLU A 85 7.22 -19.88 -1.79
N ALA A 86 8.09 -20.19 -0.83
CA ALA A 86 9.02 -21.32 -0.92
C ALA A 86 8.29 -22.67 -0.94
N GLU A 87 7.23 -22.84 -0.15
CA GLU A 87 6.43 -24.07 -0.08
C GLU A 87 5.56 -24.26 -1.33
N LYS A 88 5.06 -23.17 -1.94
CA LYS A 88 4.40 -23.21 -3.25
C LYS A 88 5.38 -23.59 -4.36
N ALA A 89 6.56 -22.98 -4.39
CA ALA A 89 7.60 -23.30 -5.37
C ALA A 89 8.06 -24.77 -5.26
N ALA A 90 8.16 -25.31 -4.04
CA ALA A 90 8.49 -26.72 -3.82
C ALA A 90 7.38 -27.67 -4.28
N LYS A 91 6.09 -27.32 -4.10
CA LYS A 91 4.96 -28.13 -4.59
C LYS A 91 4.80 -28.09 -6.10
N GLU A 92 5.07 -26.95 -6.74
CA GLU A 92 5.04 -26.83 -8.20
C GLU A 92 6.21 -27.60 -8.86
N ALA A 93 7.38 -27.66 -8.23
CA ALA A 93 8.50 -28.49 -8.69
C ALA A 93 8.23 -30.00 -8.57
N ALA A 94 7.52 -30.44 -7.52
CA ALA A 94 7.17 -31.85 -7.31
C ALA A 94 6.04 -32.37 -8.21
N ALA A 95 5.19 -31.49 -8.76
CA ALA A 95 4.09 -31.86 -9.65
C ALA A 95 4.52 -32.03 -11.13
N GLY A 96 5.79 -31.76 -11.46
CA GLY A 96 6.32 -31.81 -12.83
C GLY A 96 6.87 -33.16 -13.30
N GLU A 97 6.89 -34.19 -12.45
CA GLU A 97 7.62 -35.45 -12.71
C GLU A 97 6.71 -36.68 -13.00
N GLU A 98 5.42 -36.48 -13.33
CA GLU A 98 4.50 -37.57 -13.73
C GLU A 98 4.05 -37.50 -15.21
N ALA A 99 4.88 -36.98 -16.12
CA ALA A 99 4.57 -36.98 -17.56
C ALA A 99 5.59 -37.74 -18.44
N SER A 100 6.39 -38.63 -17.86
CA SER A 100 7.30 -39.49 -18.63
C SER A 100 7.36 -40.90 -18.04
N GLY A 101 6.31 -41.70 -18.26
CA GLY A 101 6.28 -43.08 -17.77
C GLY A 101 5.20 -43.95 -18.40
N GLY A 102 5.55 -44.62 -19.50
CA GLY A 102 4.83 -45.78 -20.03
C GLY A 102 3.84 -45.46 -21.16
N LEU A 103 3.74 -46.21 -22.25
CA LEU A 103 4.22 -47.55 -22.54
C LEU A 103 4.46 -47.71 -24.04
N VAL A 104 5.45 -48.55 -24.33
CA VAL A 104 5.93 -49.05 -25.60
C VAL A 104 4.87 -49.93 -26.30
N SER A 105 4.99 -50.01 -27.64
CA SER A 105 4.63 -51.16 -28.51
C SER A 105 3.16 -51.38 -28.88
N SER A 106 2.89 -51.36 -30.20
CA SER A 106 2.64 -52.62 -30.93
C SER A 106 2.53 -52.38 -32.44
N ASN A 107 3.38 -53.09 -33.19
CA ASN A 107 3.26 -53.36 -34.63
C ASN A 107 1.87 -53.92 -34.98
N SER A 108 1.29 -53.45 -36.08
CA SER A 108 0.65 -54.24 -37.15
C SER A 108 0.30 -53.32 -38.31
#